data_AF-A0A9X0X3P7-F1
#
_entry.id   AF-A0A9X0X3P7-F1
#
_cell.length_a   1.000
_cell.length_b   1.000
_cell.length_c   1.000
_cell.angle_alpha   90.00
_cell.angle_beta   90.00
_cell.angle_gamma   90.00
#
_symmetry.space_group_name_H-M   'P 1'
#
loop_
_entity.id
_entity.type
_entity.pdbx_description
1 polymer ?
#
loop_
_entity_poly.entity_id
_entity_poly.type
_entity_poly.pdbx_seq_one_letter_code
_entity_poly.pdbx_strand_id
1 'polypeptide(L)'
;MTSENTNPQVWLSETPLLPGERLYLIISAASDAEALKTLYQNEPTTQAIPIWGGTPYAAWQPVMPYLTELKPNSSFLPWIAETDALDWGVAGRFQQRTERGVRTSA
;
A
#
# COMPACT_ATOMS: atom_id res chain seq x y z
N MET A 1 7.09 19.33 0.54
CA MET A 1 7.70 17.98 0.45
C MET A 1 7.44 17.46 -0.94
N THR A 2 8.42 17.50 -1.82
CA THR A 2 8.38 16.76 -3.09
C THR A 2 8.69 15.31 -2.76
N SER A 3 7.67 14.44 -2.76
CA SER A 3 7.94 13.00 -2.80
C SER A 3 8.64 12.75 -4.13
N GLU A 4 9.87 12.23 -4.11
CA GLU A 4 10.48 11.75 -5.35
C GLU A 4 9.57 10.64 -5.90
N ASN A 5 9.20 10.74 -7.18
CA ASN A 5 8.46 9.68 -7.87
C ASN A 5 9.46 8.54 -8.12
N THR A 6 9.78 7.79 -7.08
CA THR A 6 10.73 6.69 -7.17
C THR A 6 10.01 5.47 -7.71
N ASN A 7 10.48 4.94 -8.84
CA ASN A 7 9.99 3.68 -9.38
C ASN A 7 10.09 2.58 -8.29
N PRO A 8 8.97 1.96 -7.88
CA PRO A 8 8.94 1.06 -6.74
C PRO A 8 9.76 -0.20 -6.98
N GLN A 9 9.93 -0.65 -8.23
CA GLN A 9 10.77 -1.80 -8.55
C GLN A 9 12.25 -1.48 -8.36
N VAL A 10 12.69 -0.27 -8.74
CA VAL A 10 14.06 0.19 -8.49
C VAL A 10 14.30 0.26 -6.98
N TRP A 11 13.41 0.91 -6.24
CA TRP A 11 13.50 1.02 -4.79
C TRP A 11 13.52 -0.34 -4.07
N LEU A 12 12.68 -1.30 -4.48
CA LEU A 12 12.68 -2.65 -3.91
C LEU A 12 13.95 -3.44 -4.27
N SER A 13 14.58 -3.15 -5.42
CA SER A 13 15.83 -3.79 -5.81
C SER A 13 17.02 -3.27 -5.02
N GLU A 14 17.11 -1.95 -4.80
CA GLU A 14 18.19 -1.31 -4.04
C GLU A 14 18.08 -1.58 -2.54
N THR A 15 16.84 -1.68 -2.05
CA THR A 15 16.56 -2.00 -0.65
C THR A 15 15.58 -3.17 -0.60
N PRO A 16 15.99 -4.44 -0.60
CA PRO A 16 15.04 -5.55 -0.46
C PRO A 16 14.27 -5.49 0.88
N LEU A 17 13.07 -6.10 0.94
CA LEU A 17 12.37 -6.27 2.22
C LEU A 17 13.14 -7.23 3.13
N LEU A 18 13.28 -6.88 4.40
CA LEU A 18 13.87 -7.76 5.40
C LEU A 18 12.86 -8.83 5.87
N PRO A 19 13.33 -9.96 6.44
CA PRO A 19 12.43 -10.93 7.06
C PRO A 19 11.51 -10.29 8.09
N GLY A 20 10.19 -10.45 7.90
CA GLY A 20 9.16 -9.85 8.75
C GLY A 20 8.69 -8.46 8.32
N GLU A 21 9.32 -7.84 7.34
CA GLU A 21 8.78 -6.65 6.68
C GLU A 21 7.72 -7.01 5.66
N ARG A 22 6.76 -6.10 5.50
CA ARG A 22 5.64 -6.20 4.57
C ARG A 22 5.54 -4.89 3.80
N LEU A 23 5.10 -4.97 2.55
CA LEU A 23 4.79 -3.81 1.75
C LEU A 23 3.27 -3.62 1.78
N TYR A 24 2.84 -2.42 2.15
CA TYR A 24 1.43 -2.04 2.15
C TYR A 24 1.18 -0.88 1.21
N LEU A 25 -0.04 -0.85 0.70
CA LEU A 25 -0.53 0.17 -0.19
C LEU A 25 -1.81 0.77 0.37
N ILE A 26 -1.88 2.09 0.40
CA ILE A 26 -3.12 2.84 0.62
C ILE A 26 -3.53 3.39 -0.74
N ILE A 27 -4.66 2.94 -1.27
CA ILE A 27 -5.24 3.41 -2.52
C ILE A 27 -6.35 4.40 -2.22
N SER A 28 -6.34 5.54 -2.90
CA SER A 28 -7.42 6.52 -2.88
C SER A 28 -8.44 6.19 -3.97
N ALA A 29 -9.72 5.98 -3.61
CA ALA A 29 -10.79 5.88 -4.61
C ALA A 29 -11.18 7.23 -5.23
N ALA A 30 -10.69 8.34 -4.66
CA ALA A 30 -11.01 9.69 -5.12
C ALA A 30 -10.26 10.11 -6.39
N SER A 31 -9.22 9.37 -6.76
CA SER A 31 -8.38 9.66 -7.91
C SER A 31 -9.00 9.08 -9.19
N ASP A 32 -8.97 9.84 -10.27
CA ASP A 32 -9.44 9.40 -11.60
C ASP A 32 -8.54 8.33 -12.25
N ALA A 33 -7.38 8.02 -11.65
CA ALA A 33 -6.44 7.02 -12.16
C ALA A 33 -6.95 5.56 -12.11
N GLU A 34 -8.16 5.32 -11.57
CA GLU A 34 -8.78 3.99 -11.44
C GLU A 34 -7.89 2.92 -10.74
N ALA A 35 -6.96 3.35 -9.87
CA ALA A 35 -5.92 2.49 -9.27
C ALA A 35 -6.45 1.20 -8.63
N LEU A 36 -7.57 1.27 -7.90
CA LEU A 36 -8.19 0.12 -7.24
C LEU A 36 -8.70 -0.91 -8.26
N LYS A 37 -9.30 -0.44 -9.37
CA LYS A 37 -9.77 -1.30 -10.45
C LYS A 37 -8.58 -1.97 -11.15
N THR A 38 -7.53 -1.21 -11.44
CA THR A 38 -6.31 -1.76 -12.05
C THR A 38 -5.61 -2.76 -11.13
N LEU A 39 -5.60 -2.54 -9.82
CA LEU A 39 -5.11 -3.53 -8.84
C LEU A 39 -5.86 -4.85 -8.98
N TYR A 40 -7.20 -4.83 -8.96
CA TYR A 40 -7.99 -6.06 -9.08
C TYR A 40 -7.86 -6.75 -10.45
N GLN A 41 -7.60 -5.99 -11.53
CA GLN A 41 -7.32 -6.58 -12.84
C GLN A 41 -5.98 -7.31 -12.87
N ASN A 42 -4.95 -6.75 -12.23
CA ASN A 42 -3.61 -7.34 -12.18
C ASN A 42 -3.49 -8.46 -11.15
N GLU A 43 -4.22 -8.35 -10.03
CA GLU A 43 -4.16 -9.24 -8.88
C GLU A 43 -5.58 -9.59 -8.37
N PRO A 44 -6.36 -10.42 -9.09
CA PRO A 44 -7.78 -10.66 -8.78
C PRO A 44 -8.06 -11.28 -7.41
N THR A 45 -7.05 -11.87 -6.79
CA THR A 45 -7.14 -12.50 -5.46
C THR A 45 -6.78 -11.56 -4.32
N THR A 46 -6.31 -10.34 -4.62
CA THR A 46 -5.99 -9.33 -3.62
C THR A 46 -7.25 -8.91 -2.87
N GLN A 47 -7.10 -8.62 -1.58
CA GLN A 47 -8.19 -8.11 -0.75
C GLN A 47 -7.82 -6.72 -0.25
N ALA A 48 -8.47 -5.69 -0.80
CA ALA A 48 -8.31 -4.33 -0.33
C ALA A 48 -9.36 -4.04 0.76
N ILE A 49 -8.90 -3.67 1.95
CA ILE A 49 -9.72 -3.42 3.13
C ILE A 49 -10.15 -1.94 3.13
N PRO A 50 -11.46 -1.63 3.17
CA PRO A 50 -11.93 -0.24 3.27
C PRO A 50 -11.56 0.34 4.64
N ILE A 51 -10.78 1.43 4.65
CA ILE A 51 -10.28 2.04 5.89
C ILE A 51 -11.41 2.61 6.75
N TRP A 52 -12.44 3.18 6.13
CA TRP A 52 -13.62 3.68 6.85
C TRP A 52 -14.71 2.63 7.07
N GLY A 53 -14.44 1.36 6.73
CA GLY A 53 -15.36 0.25 6.98
C GLY A 53 -15.73 0.17 8.46
N GLY A 54 -17.03 0.07 8.75
CA GLY A 54 -17.53 0.02 10.14
C GLY A 54 -17.51 1.36 10.88
N THR A 55 -17.15 2.47 10.23
CA THR A 55 -17.25 3.83 10.79
C THR A 55 -18.47 4.56 10.22
N PRO A 56 -18.88 5.72 10.78
CA PRO A 56 -19.94 6.56 10.20
C PRO A 56 -19.67 7.01 8.75
N TYR A 57 -18.41 6.95 8.29
CA TYR A 57 -18.01 7.32 6.93
C TYR A 57 -18.03 6.13 5.95
N ALA A 58 -18.55 4.96 6.36
CA ALA A 58 -18.57 3.76 5.51
C ALA A 58 -19.33 3.94 4.18
N ALA A 59 -20.29 4.87 4.13
CA ALA A 59 -21.06 5.17 2.92
C ALA A 59 -20.33 6.09 1.93
N TRP A 60 -19.17 6.66 2.29
CA TRP A 60 -18.42 7.61 1.46
C TRP A 60 -17.58 6.86 0.40
N GLN A 61 -18.25 6.05 -0.43
CA GLN A 61 -17.61 5.20 -1.43
C GLN A 61 -16.73 5.97 -2.43
N PRO A 62 -17.12 7.15 -2.97
CA PRO A 62 -16.31 7.87 -3.96
C PRO A 62 -14.94 8.33 -3.46
N VAL A 63 -14.76 8.41 -2.15
CA VAL A 63 -13.52 8.87 -1.51
C VAL A 63 -12.96 7.83 -0.52
N MET A 64 -13.50 6.61 -0.54
CA MET A 64 -13.08 5.52 0.36
C MET A 64 -11.61 5.16 0.11
N PRO A 65 -10.72 5.29 1.10
CA PRO A 65 -9.37 4.79 0.96
C PRO A 65 -9.33 3.30 1.31
N TYR A 66 -8.50 2.54 0.61
CA TYR A 66 -8.37 1.09 0.77
C TYR A 66 -6.93 0.71 1.13
N LEU A 67 -6.78 -0.22 2.07
CA LEU A 67 -5.49 -0.77 2.47
C LEU A 67 -5.32 -2.18 1.91
N THR A 68 -4.18 -2.48 1.30
CA THR A 68 -3.82 -3.85 0.91
C THR A 68 -2.36 -4.14 1.18
N GLU A 69 -2.02 -5.39 1.48
CA GLU A 69 -0.65 -5.89 1.39
C GLU A 69 -0.30 -6.11 -0.08
N LEU A 70 0.93 -5.78 -0.47
CA LEU A 70 1.46 -6.01 -1.81
C LEU A 70 2.71 -6.89 -1.70
N LYS A 71 2.87 -7.85 -2.61
CA LYS A 71 4.12 -8.64 -2.66
C LYS A 71 5.22 -7.83 -3.36
N PRO A 72 6.51 -8.01 -3.00
CA PRO A 72 7.63 -7.34 -3.67
C PRO A 72 7.75 -7.61 -5.18
N ASN A 73 7.09 -8.67 -5.66
CA ASN A 73 7.05 -9.07 -7.07
C ASN A 73 5.64 -8.95 -7.67
N SER A 74 4.77 -8.11 -7.10
CA SER A 74 3.40 -7.96 -7.59
C SER A 74 3.37 -7.44 -9.03
N SER A 75 2.41 -7.95 -9.81
CA SER A 75 2.12 -7.50 -11.17
C SER A 75 1.57 -6.07 -11.23
N PHE A 76 1.21 -5.49 -10.09
CA PHE A 76 0.73 -4.10 -10.00
C PHE A 76 1.86 -3.07 -9.90
N LEU A 77 3.09 -3.47 -9.56
CA LEU A 77 4.23 -2.55 -9.42
C LEU A 77 4.57 -1.76 -10.71
N PRO A 78 4.49 -2.34 -11.92
CA PRO A 78 4.68 -1.58 -13.16
C PRO A 78 3.67 -0.44 -13.33
N TRP A 79 2.40 -0.66 -12.98
CA TRP A 79 1.38 0.39 -13.06
C TRP A 79 1.72 1.59 -12.17
N ILE A 80 2.22 1.34 -10.95
CA ILE A 80 2.67 2.40 -10.03
C ILE A 80 3.85 3.18 -10.62
N ALA A 81 4.74 2.52 -11.36
CA ALA A 81 5.89 3.15 -11.99
C ALA A 81 5.53 3.98 -13.23
N GLU A 82 4.45 3.62 -13.93
CA GLU A 82 4.05 4.19 -15.21
C GLU A 82 2.96 5.27 -15.09
N THR A 83 2.21 5.30 -13.99
CA THR A 83 1.14 6.27 -13.79
C THR A 83 1.69 7.67 -13.51
N ASP A 84 1.18 8.66 -14.23
CA ASP A 84 1.47 10.08 -13.99
C ASP A 84 0.58 10.69 -12.89
N ALA A 85 -0.41 9.94 -12.39
CA ALA A 85 -1.26 10.40 -11.30
C ALA A 85 -0.43 10.52 -10.01
N LEU A 86 -0.69 11.57 -9.22
CA LEU A 86 0.01 11.80 -7.94
C LEU A 86 -0.91 11.56 -6.73
N ASP A 87 -2.21 11.39 -6.98
CA ASP A 87 -3.28 11.32 -6.00
C ASP A 87 -3.92 9.91 -5.91
N TRP A 88 -3.35 8.93 -6.62
CA TRP A 88 -3.82 7.55 -6.62
C TRP A 88 -3.65 6.84 -5.28
N GLY A 89 -2.66 7.26 -4.46
CA GLY A 89 -2.34 6.59 -3.20
C GLY A 89 -0.88 6.73 -2.77
N VAL A 90 -0.49 5.89 -1.82
CA VAL A 90 0.88 5.79 -1.29
C VAL A 90 1.27 4.34 -1.00
N ALA A 91 2.53 3.99 -1.29
CA ALA A 91 3.12 2.70 -0.94
C ALA A 91 4.16 2.87 0.17
N GLY A 92 4.20 1.95 1.13
CA GLY A 92 5.13 2.04 2.26
C GLY A 92 5.51 0.69 2.84
N ARG A 93 6.74 0.60 3.37
CA ARG A 93 7.18 -0.55 4.16
C ARG A 93 6.62 -0.46 5.55
N PHE A 94 6.24 -1.61 6.07
CA PHE A 94 5.86 -1.75 7.45
C PHE A 94 6.63 -2.90 8.07
N GLN A 95 7.22 -2.63 9.22
CA GLN A 95 7.82 -3.65 10.07
C GLN A 95 6.96 -3.76 11.32
N GLN A 96 6.42 -4.96 11.58
CA GLN A 96 5.81 -5.22 12.87
C GLN A 96 6.91 -5.17 13.94
N ARG A 97 6.83 -4.18 14.85
CA ARG A 97 7.68 -4.21 16.05
C ARG A 97 7.18 -5.33 16.94
N THR A 98 7.94 -6.41 17.05
CA THR A 98 7.77 -7.33 18.17
C THR A 98 8.27 -6.61 19.42
N GLU A 99 7.38 -6.33 20.37
CA GLU A 99 7.77 -5.80 21.67
C GLU A 99 8.74 -6.79 22.32
N ARG A 100 10.02 -6.41 22.46
CA ARG A 100 10.96 -7.17 23.28
C ARG A 100 10.50 -7.03 24.73
N GLY A 101 10.11 -8.16 25.33
CA GLY A 101 9.64 -8.25 26.69
C GLY A 101 10.51 -7.46 27.67
N VAL A 102 9.83 -6.74 28.55
CA VAL A 102 10.40 -6.09 29.73
C VAL A 102 11.27 -7.11 30.47
N ARG A 103 12.59 -6.93 30.44
CA ARG A 103 13.48 -7.61 31.36
C ARG A 103 13.28 -6.97 32.73
N THR A 104 12.49 -7.61 33.59
CA THR A 104 12.54 -7.37 35.03
C THR A 104 13.91 -7.85 35.53
N SER A 105 14.81 -6.92 35.80
CA SER A 105 16.00 -7.19 36.61
C SER A 105 15.54 -7.33 38.07
N ALA A 106 15.80 -8.52 38.64
CA ALA A 106 15.73 -8.79 40.07
C ALA A 106 16.89 -8.11 40.82
#